data_AF-A0A963LJI4-F1
#
_entry.id   AF-A0A963LJI4-F1
#
_cell.length_a   1.000
_cell.length_b   1.000
_cell.length_c   1.000
_cell.angle_alpha   90.00
_cell.angle_beta   90.00
_cell.angle_gamma   90.00
#
_symmetry.space_group_name_H-M   'P 1'
#
loop_
_entity.id
_entity.type
_entity.pdbx_description
1 polymer ?
#
loop_
_entity_poly.entity_id
_entity_poly.type
_entity_poly.pdbx_seq_one_letter_code
_entity_poly.pdbx_strand_id
1 'polypeptide(L)'
;IFGIVLFNDWSARDIQGWEYQPLGPFLSKNFASTISPWIVTLEALAPFRAPFAHPADDPQPLPYLSSPANAEQGALDIELEALIQTPSMRAAGTAPARLCLTNYRYAYWTAAQMVAHHTVNGCNLQPGDLLGTGTLSGPTLDSACALIELTTGGKNPVQLPGGETRTWLEDGDTVVLRGWCERPGATRIGFGECAGTVLPAG
;
A
#
# COMPACT_ATOMS: atom_id res chain seq x y z
N ILE A 1 10.47 -6.76 14.03
CA ILE A 1 10.01 -5.64 13.17
C ILE A 1 9.99 -4.38 14.03
N PHE A 2 10.67 -3.32 13.63
CA PHE A 2 10.76 -2.08 14.42
C PHE A 2 9.48 -1.23 14.30
N GLY A 3 9.04 -0.96 13.06
CA GLY A 3 7.85 -0.16 12.80
C GLY A 3 7.41 -0.23 11.34
N ILE A 4 6.43 0.60 11.00
CA ILE A 4 5.76 0.64 9.69
C ILE A 4 5.79 2.09 9.16
N VAL A 5 5.92 2.23 7.85
CA VAL A 5 5.80 3.47 7.08
C VAL A 5 4.77 3.26 5.96
N LEU A 6 4.23 4.34 5.41
CA LEU A 6 3.56 4.29 4.12
C LEU A 6 4.61 4.11 3.02
N PHE A 7 4.28 3.35 1.98
CA PHE A 7 5.18 3.02 0.87
C PHE A 7 4.44 3.15 -0.46
N ASN A 8 4.89 4.05 -1.34
CA ASN A 8 4.41 4.14 -2.71
C ASN A 8 5.45 3.50 -3.66
N ASP A 9 5.07 2.35 -4.22
CA ASP A 9 5.83 1.59 -5.21
C ASP A 9 5.46 2.02 -6.64
N TRP A 10 6.05 3.14 -7.09
CA TRP A 10 5.77 3.70 -8.41
C TRP A 10 6.05 2.69 -9.52
N SER A 11 5.19 2.66 -10.53
CA SER A 11 5.20 1.57 -11.51
C SER A 11 4.88 2.01 -12.93
N ALA A 12 5.76 1.67 -13.87
CA ALA A 12 5.54 1.83 -15.32
C ALA A 12 5.00 0.51 -15.91
N ARG A 13 3.68 0.41 -16.09
CA ARG A 13 3.00 -0.88 -16.37
C ARG A 13 3.22 -1.41 -17.78
N ASP A 14 3.42 -0.52 -18.73
CA ASP A 14 3.81 -0.84 -20.11
C ASP A 14 5.21 -1.47 -20.17
N ILE A 15 6.21 -0.85 -19.52
CA ILE A 15 7.56 -1.40 -19.37
C ILE A 15 7.50 -2.74 -18.62
N GLN A 16 6.73 -2.81 -17.53
CA GLN A 16 6.60 -4.02 -16.73
C GLN A 16 6.05 -5.18 -17.55
N GLY A 17 5.00 -4.94 -18.34
CA GLY A 17 4.36 -5.96 -19.17
C GLY A 17 5.32 -6.59 -20.19
N TRP A 18 6.31 -5.83 -20.66
CA TRP A 18 7.36 -6.32 -21.56
C TRP A 18 8.49 -7.06 -20.83
N GLU A 19 9.00 -6.51 -19.71
CA GLU A 19 10.25 -7.00 -19.10
C GLU A 19 10.08 -8.15 -18.09
N TYR A 20 8.89 -8.30 -17.48
CA TYR A 20 8.80 -9.07 -16.23
C TYR A 20 8.98 -10.59 -16.38
N GLN A 21 8.87 -11.13 -17.60
CA GLN A 21 9.06 -12.55 -17.84
C GLN A 21 10.49 -12.84 -18.31
N PRO A 22 11.21 -13.80 -17.69
CA PRO A 22 10.81 -14.67 -16.57
C PRO A 22 11.29 -14.20 -15.19
N LEU A 23 12.01 -13.07 -15.11
CA LEU A 23 12.84 -12.72 -13.94
C LEU A 23 12.15 -11.77 -12.94
N GLY A 24 10.93 -11.34 -13.23
CA GLY A 24 10.18 -10.38 -12.45
C GLY A 24 10.42 -8.92 -12.85
N PRO A 25 9.71 -7.97 -12.21
CA PRO A 25 9.80 -6.54 -12.51
C PRO A 25 11.19 -5.98 -12.21
N PHE A 26 11.66 -5.04 -13.03
CA PHE A 26 12.97 -4.40 -12.87
C PHE A 26 12.92 -2.89 -13.14
N LEU A 27 13.09 -2.45 -14.40
CA LEU A 27 13.13 -1.02 -14.75
C LEU A 27 11.78 -0.34 -14.52
N SER A 28 10.70 -1.10 -14.61
CA SER A 28 9.35 -0.63 -14.30
C SER A 28 9.11 -0.30 -12.84
N LYS A 29 10.06 -0.58 -11.93
CA LYS A 29 9.95 -0.40 -10.48
C LYS A 29 11.11 0.37 -9.86
N ASN A 30 12.33 0.23 -10.41
CA ASN A 30 13.52 0.80 -9.80
C ASN A 30 13.73 2.31 -10.08
N PHE A 31 12.82 2.96 -10.81
CA PHE A 31 12.92 4.39 -11.12
C PHE A 31 12.51 5.29 -9.94
N ALA A 32 11.59 4.84 -9.09
CA ALA A 32 11.18 5.57 -7.90
C ALA A 32 10.45 4.68 -6.87
N SER A 33 10.76 4.88 -5.59
CA SER A 33 9.93 4.43 -4.48
C SER A 33 9.91 5.54 -3.43
N THR A 34 8.74 5.79 -2.82
CA THR A 34 8.58 6.86 -1.82
C THR A 34 8.10 6.27 -0.51
N ILE A 35 8.62 6.77 0.61
CA ILE A 35 8.17 6.38 1.95
C ILE A 35 7.71 7.60 2.75
N SER A 36 6.78 7.41 3.68
CA SER A 36 6.49 8.44 4.68
C SER A 36 7.70 8.62 5.62
N PRO A 37 7.96 9.83 6.12
CA PRO A 37 9.16 10.12 6.93
C PRO A 37 9.08 9.55 8.35
N TRP A 38 7.88 9.25 8.86
CA TRP A 38 7.67 8.80 10.23
C TRP A 38 7.49 7.29 10.31
N ILE A 39 8.42 6.62 10.99
CA ILE A 39 8.29 5.20 11.32
C ILE A 39 7.41 5.07 12.57
N VAL A 40 6.20 4.51 12.41
CA VAL A 40 5.31 4.21 13.54
C VAL A 40 5.71 2.86 14.12
N THR A 41 6.11 2.82 15.39
CA THR A 41 6.62 1.60 16.03
C THR A 41 5.52 0.56 16.22
N LEU A 42 5.89 -0.73 16.24
CA LEU A 42 4.93 -1.79 16.54
C LEU A 42 4.36 -1.72 17.96
N GLU A 43 5.08 -1.10 18.89
CA GLU A 43 4.58 -0.83 20.24
C GLU A 43 3.43 0.18 20.22
N ALA A 44 3.60 1.27 19.47
CA ALA A 44 2.54 2.27 19.29
C ALA A 44 1.30 1.65 18.62
N LEU A 45 1.49 0.68 17.72
CA LEU A 45 0.42 -0.04 17.03
C LEU A 45 -0.22 -1.17 17.86
N ALA A 46 0.30 -1.50 19.04
CA ALA A 46 -0.22 -2.60 19.86
C ALA A 46 -1.74 -2.50 20.15
N PRO A 47 -2.31 -1.31 20.45
CA PRO A 47 -3.76 -1.18 20.67
C PRO A 47 -4.61 -1.43 19.42
N PHE A 48 -4.00 -1.43 18.23
CA PHE A 48 -4.67 -1.56 16.94
C PHE A 48 -4.46 -2.94 16.30
N ARG A 49 -3.87 -3.88 17.04
CA ARG A 49 -3.86 -5.29 16.64
C ARG A 49 -5.27 -5.88 16.66
N ALA A 50 -5.47 -6.90 15.83
CA ALA A 50 -6.70 -7.66 15.73
C ALA A 50 -6.41 -9.15 15.46
N PRO A 51 -7.37 -10.04 15.75
CA PRO A 51 -7.30 -11.43 15.33
C PRO A 51 -7.14 -11.55 13.82
N PHE A 52 -6.38 -12.55 13.39
CA PHE A 52 -6.11 -12.84 11.99
C PHE A 52 -6.41 -14.32 11.71
N ALA A 53 -7.11 -14.56 10.61
CA ALA A 53 -7.31 -15.90 10.08
C ALA A 53 -7.36 -15.82 8.55
N HIS A 54 -6.81 -16.85 7.90
CA HIS A 54 -7.07 -17.09 6.48
C HIS A 54 -8.52 -17.57 6.29
N PRO A 55 -9.13 -17.36 5.11
CA PRO A 55 -10.42 -17.96 4.78
C PRO A 55 -10.41 -19.47 5.04
N ALA A 56 -11.49 -19.99 5.62
CA ALA A 56 -11.56 -21.40 6.02
C ALA A 56 -11.61 -22.36 4.83
N ASP A 57 -12.07 -21.86 3.68
CA ASP A 57 -12.15 -22.54 2.39
C ASP A 57 -10.86 -22.49 1.56
N ASP A 58 -9.88 -21.68 1.98
CA ASP A 58 -8.56 -21.62 1.36
C ASP A 58 -7.62 -22.73 1.89
N PRO A 59 -6.60 -23.14 1.12
CA PRO A 59 -5.50 -23.95 1.62
C PRO A 59 -4.81 -23.27 2.82
N GLN A 60 -4.82 -23.95 3.96
CA GLN A 60 -4.22 -23.40 5.17
C GLN A 60 -2.69 -23.36 5.07
N PRO A 61 -2.02 -22.34 5.63
CA PRO A 61 -0.56 -22.23 5.57
C PRO A 61 0.16 -23.41 6.22
N LEU A 62 1.36 -23.69 5.75
CA LEU A 62 2.27 -24.64 6.39
C LEU A 62 2.60 -24.23 7.84
N PRO A 63 2.94 -25.18 8.73
CA PRO A 63 3.13 -24.89 10.15
C PRO A 63 4.11 -23.76 10.47
N TYR A 64 5.18 -23.59 9.68
CA TYR A 64 6.17 -22.52 9.91
C TYR A 64 5.64 -21.09 9.67
N LEU A 65 4.47 -20.96 9.03
CA LEU A 65 3.75 -19.70 8.80
C LEU A 65 2.59 -19.49 9.77
N SER A 66 2.46 -20.33 10.80
CA SER A 66 1.36 -20.27 11.76
C SER A 66 1.86 -20.23 13.20
N SER A 67 1.19 -19.46 14.05
CA SER A 67 1.41 -19.45 15.50
C SER A 67 0.18 -18.89 16.23
N PRO A 68 -0.05 -19.26 17.50
CA PRO A 68 -1.14 -18.68 18.30
C PRO A 68 -1.07 -17.15 18.38
N ALA A 69 0.12 -16.58 18.57
CA ALA A 69 0.31 -15.13 18.62
C ALA A 69 -0.09 -14.44 17.30
N ASN A 70 0.21 -15.06 16.15
CA ASN A 70 -0.22 -14.53 14.85
C ASN A 70 -1.74 -14.65 14.66
N ALA A 71 -2.36 -15.73 15.12
CA ALA A 71 -3.81 -15.88 15.03
C ALA A 71 -4.56 -14.86 15.91
N GLU A 72 -4.05 -14.59 17.12
CA GLU A 72 -4.69 -13.69 18.08
C GLU A 72 -4.48 -12.22 17.76
N GLN A 73 -3.31 -11.85 17.21
CA GLN A 73 -2.90 -10.44 17.10
C GLN A 73 -2.11 -10.10 15.82
N GLY A 74 -2.17 -10.95 14.80
CA GLY A 74 -1.39 -10.81 13.57
C GLY A 74 -1.89 -9.71 12.63
N ALA A 75 -3.19 -9.39 12.66
CA ALA A 75 -3.76 -8.32 11.86
C ALA A 75 -3.51 -6.97 12.50
N LEU A 76 -3.41 -5.93 11.67
CA LEU A 76 -3.21 -4.56 12.07
C LEU A 76 -4.29 -3.69 11.44
N ASP A 77 -5.05 -3.00 12.28
CA ASP A 77 -6.12 -2.11 11.88
C ASP A 77 -5.57 -0.72 11.56
N ILE A 78 -5.25 -0.51 10.28
CA ILE A 78 -4.69 0.73 9.76
C ILE A 78 -5.52 1.14 8.56
N GLU A 79 -6.27 2.23 8.68
CA GLU A 79 -6.93 2.88 7.54
C GLU A 79 -5.86 3.45 6.61
N LEU A 80 -6.06 3.26 5.31
CA LEU A 80 -5.14 3.72 4.27
C LEU A 80 -5.94 4.45 3.19
N GLU A 81 -5.46 5.62 2.83
CA GLU A 81 -6.10 6.48 1.84
C GLU A 81 -5.09 6.85 0.76
N ALA A 82 -5.52 6.76 -0.50
CA ALA A 82 -4.78 7.27 -1.65
C ALA A 82 -5.54 8.43 -2.28
N LEU A 83 -4.84 9.55 -2.50
CA LEU A 83 -5.37 10.78 -3.05
C LEU A 83 -4.59 11.18 -4.30
N ILE A 84 -5.25 11.93 -5.20
CA ILE A 84 -4.63 12.56 -6.36
C ILE A 84 -4.97 14.05 -6.41
N GLN A 85 -3.99 14.87 -6.80
CA GLN A 85 -4.21 16.29 -7.09
C GLN A 85 -3.59 16.63 -8.44
N THR A 86 -4.44 16.99 -9.40
CA THR A 86 -4.02 17.43 -10.74
C THR A 86 -3.48 18.85 -10.71
N PRO A 87 -2.76 19.29 -11.76
CA PRO A 87 -2.38 20.69 -11.93
C PRO A 87 -3.58 21.65 -11.90
N SER A 88 -4.68 21.29 -12.57
CA SER A 88 -5.92 22.10 -12.62
C SER A 88 -6.55 22.25 -11.25
N MET A 89 -6.67 21.15 -10.49
CA MET A 89 -7.16 21.18 -9.11
C MET A 89 -6.30 22.09 -8.23
N ARG A 90 -4.98 21.98 -8.34
CA ARG A 90 -4.03 22.79 -7.57
C ARG A 90 -4.14 24.28 -7.90
N ALA A 91 -4.24 24.63 -9.19
CA ALA A 91 -4.41 26.01 -9.64
C ALA A 91 -5.75 26.62 -9.18
N ALA A 92 -6.80 25.81 -9.07
CA ALA A 92 -8.11 26.21 -8.55
C ALA A 92 -8.20 26.21 -7.01
N GLY A 93 -7.15 25.82 -6.29
CA GLY A 93 -7.18 25.69 -4.83
C GLY A 93 -8.01 24.50 -4.33
N THR A 94 -8.34 23.55 -5.20
CA THR A 94 -9.10 22.35 -4.88
C THR A 94 -8.22 21.34 -4.15
N ALA A 95 -8.72 20.81 -3.04
CA ALA A 95 -8.05 19.76 -2.28
C ALA A 95 -7.85 18.47 -3.10
N PRO A 96 -6.86 17.61 -2.77
CA PRO A 96 -6.70 16.31 -3.42
C PRO A 96 -7.98 15.48 -3.35
N ALA A 97 -8.30 14.80 -4.45
CA ALA A 97 -9.44 13.91 -4.59
C ALA A 97 -9.06 12.50 -4.16
N ARG A 98 -9.96 11.83 -3.44
CA ARG A 98 -9.73 10.45 -2.98
C ARG A 98 -9.92 9.46 -4.12
N LEU A 99 -8.89 8.68 -4.39
CA LEU A 99 -8.93 7.55 -5.32
C LEU A 99 -9.39 6.27 -4.63
N CYS A 100 -8.94 6.04 -3.39
CA CYS A 100 -9.20 4.81 -2.67
C CYS A 100 -9.20 5.05 -1.16
N LEU A 101 -10.08 4.34 -0.46
CA LEU A 101 -10.02 4.10 0.98
C LEU A 101 -10.01 2.59 1.21
N THR A 102 -8.97 2.09 1.88
CA THR A 102 -8.78 0.68 2.20
C THR A 102 -8.30 0.52 3.64
N ASN A 103 -8.00 -0.70 4.05
CA ASN A 103 -7.40 -0.98 5.34
C ASN A 103 -6.35 -2.10 5.25
N TYR A 104 -5.26 -1.98 6.00
CA TYR A 104 -4.19 -2.99 6.02
C TYR A 104 -4.67 -4.37 6.48
N ARG A 105 -5.80 -4.46 7.20
CA ARG A 105 -6.43 -5.73 7.58
C ARG A 105 -6.79 -6.64 6.40
N TYR A 106 -6.88 -6.10 5.18
CA TYR A 106 -7.13 -6.89 3.97
C TYR A 106 -5.88 -7.60 3.44
N ALA A 107 -4.70 -7.34 4.02
CA ALA A 107 -3.50 -8.09 3.69
C ALA A 107 -3.68 -9.58 3.96
N TYR A 108 -3.51 -10.40 2.92
CA TYR A 108 -3.63 -11.85 3.04
C TYR A 108 -2.51 -12.49 3.88
N TRP A 109 -1.30 -11.91 3.84
CA TRP A 109 -0.17 -12.36 4.65
C TRP A 109 0.17 -11.30 5.70
N THR A 110 0.32 -11.72 6.95
CA THR A 110 0.74 -10.81 8.02
C THR A 110 2.22 -10.42 7.87
N ALA A 111 2.62 -9.29 8.44
CA ALA A 111 4.03 -8.90 8.47
C ALA A 111 4.93 -9.96 9.14
N ALA A 112 4.41 -10.71 10.13
CA ALA A 112 5.13 -11.80 10.76
C ALA A 112 5.36 -12.97 9.79
N GLN A 113 4.34 -13.33 8.99
CA GLN A 113 4.46 -14.36 7.96
C GLN A 113 5.43 -13.97 6.85
N MET A 114 5.42 -12.70 6.42
CA MET A 114 6.38 -12.19 5.44
C MET A 114 7.82 -12.36 5.94
N VAL A 115 8.11 -12.01 7.20
CA VAL A 115 9.45 -12.17 7.79
C VAL A 115 9.82 -13.65 7.94
N ALA A 116 8.91 -14.48 8.43
CA ALA A 116 9.13 -15.92 8.57
C ALA A 116 9.45 -16.58 7.22
N HIS A 117 8.69 -16.24 6.17
CA HIS A 117 8.93 -16.74 4.83
C HIS A 117 10.25 -16.24 4.23
N HIS A 118 10.56 -14.94 4.39
CA HIS A 118 11.79 -14.36 3.86
C HIS A 118 13.04 -15.06 4.41
N THR A 119 13.01 -15.43 5.70
CA THR A 119 14.18 -16.00 6.40
C THR A 119 14.25 -17.53 6.38
N VAL A 120 13.23 -18.22 5.82
CA VAL A 120 13.12 -19.69 5.90
C VAL A 120 14.29 -20.43 5.23
N ASN A 121 14.92 -19.81 4.24
CA ASN A 121 16.06 -20.38 3.50
C ASN A 121 17.43 -19.96 4.06
N GLY A 122 17.46 -19.24 5.19
CA GLY A 122 18.69 -18.69 5.76
C GLY A 122 19.06 -17.28 5.29
N CYS A 123 18.20 -16.60 4.51
CA CYS A 123 18.39 -15.19 4.18
C CYS A 123 18.47 -14.33 5.45
N ASN A 124 19.55 -13.54 5.56
CA ASN A 124 19.89 -12.78 6.77
C ASN A 124 19.39 -11.33 6.71
N LEU A 125 18.23 -11.06 7.30
CA LEU A 125 17.74 -9.69 7.45
C LEU A 125 18.69 -8.82 8.29
N GLN A 126 18.84 -7.56 7.91
CA GLN A 126 19.66 -6.56 8.56
C GLN A 126 18.82 -5.41 9.16
N PRO A 127 19.31 -4.72 10.19
CA PRO A 127 18.71 -3.47 10.64
C PRO A 127 18.61 -2.46 9.50
N GLY A 128 17.41 -1.92 9.28
CA GLY A 128 17.13 -0.98 8.19
C GLY A 128 16.53 -1.62 6.94
N ASP A 129 16.47 -2.95 6.84
CA ASP A 129 15.76 -3.61 5.75
C ASP A 129 14.27 -3.21 5.73
N LEU A 130 13.78 -2.94 4.53
CA LEU A 130 12.39 -2.55 4.28
C LEU A 130 11.69 -3.62 3.45
N LEU A 131 10.60 -4.18 3.98
CA LEU A 131 9.75 -5.17 3.30
C LEU A 131 8.44 -4.51 2.89
N GLY A 132 8.21 -4.37 1.59
CA GLY A 132 6.94 -3.88 1.05
C GLY A 132 5.84 -4.93 1.17
N THR A 133 4.63 -4.52 1.53
CA THR A 133 3.46 -5.40 1.72
C THR A 133 2.89 -5.97 0.41
N GLY A 134 3.28 -5.40 -0.73
CA GLY A 134 2.49 -5.44 -1.95
C GLY A 134 1.35 -4.42 -1.92
N THR A 135 0.64 -4.27 -3.04
CA THR A 135 -0.53 -3.39 -3.15
C THR A 135 -1.66 -3.87 -2.22
N LEU A 136 -2.21 -2.97 -1.39
CA LEU A 136 -3.20 -3.29 -0.36
C LEU A 136 -4.64 -3.01 -0.79
N SER A 137 -5.10 -3.69 -1.83
CA SER A 137 -6.48 -3.57 -2.30
C SER A 137 -7.46 -4.28 -1.36
N GLY A 138 -8.57 -3.62 -1.05
CA GLY A 138 -9.68 -4.23 -0.33
C GLY A 138 -10.62 -5.04 -1.26
N PRO A 139 -11.75 -5.53 -0.73
CA PRO A 139 -12.63 -6.46 -1.44
C PRO A 139 -13.48 -5.81 -2.54
N THR A 140 -13.57 -4.48 -2.57
CA THR A 140 -14.40 -3.72 -3.51
C THR A 140 -13.56 -2.83 -4.41
N LEU A 141 -14.07 -2.49 -5.60
CA LEU A 141 -13.32 -1.70 -6.58
C LEU A 141 -12.90 -0.31 -6.03
N ASP A 142 -13.75 0.34 -5.23
CA ASP A 142 -13.46 1.63 -4.58
C ASP A 142 -12.41 1.54 -3.45
N SER A 143 -12.02 0.32 -3.07
CA SER A 143 -10.91 0.02 -2.16
C SER A 143 -9.66 -0.52 -2.87
N ALA A 144 -9.65 -0.52 -4.21
CA ALA A 144 -8.49 -0.93 -5.01
C ALA A 144 -7.38 0.13 -4.97
N CYS A 145 -6.13 -0.30 -4.76
CA CYS A 145 -5.03 0.61 -4.42
C CYS A 145 -4.07 0.94 -5.56
N ALA A 146 -4.32 0.45 -6.78
CA ALA A 146 -3.61 0.89 -7.97
C ALA A 146 -4.58 1.33 -9.07
N LEU A 147 -4.20 2.35 -9.84
CA LEU A 147 -4.99 2.82 -10.98
C LEU A 147 -5.28 1.70 -11.99
N ILE A 148 -4.36 0.76 -12.18
CA ILE A 148 -4.60 -0.42 -13.05
C ILE A 148 -5.80 -1.25 -12.58
N GLU A 149 -6.02 -1.37 -11.27
CA GLU A 149 -7.15 -2.10 -10.71
C GLU A 149 -8.41 -1.22 -10.77
N LEU A 150 -8.34 0.01 -10.26
CA LEU A 150 -9.45 0.99 -10.25
C LEU A 150 -10.06 1.19 -11.64
N THR A 151 -9.20 1.21 -12.67
CA THR A 151 -9.62 1.45 -14.05
C THR A 151 -9.87 0.17 -14.84
N THR A 152 -9.73 -1.01 -14.21
CA THR A 152 -9.88 -2.32 -14.85
C THR A 152 -8.99 -2.48 -16.09
N GLY A 153 -7.69 -2.23 -15.92
CA GLY A 153 -6.71 -2.26 -17.01
C GLY A 153 -6.89 -1.09 -17.99
N GLY A 154 -7.38 0.03 -17.50
CA GLY A 154 -7.59 1.25 -18.27
C GLY A 154 -8.90 1.35 -19.06
N LYS A 155 -9.82 0.40 -18.88
CA LYS A 155 -11.13 0.38 -19.55
C LYS A 155 -12.12 1.39 -18.98
N ASN A 156 -12.00 1.71 -17.70
CA ASN A 156 -12.94 2.55 -16.96
C ASN A 156 -12.19 3.70 -16.27
N PRO A 157 -12.01 4.87 -16.90
CA PRO A 157 -11.32 6.00 -16.28
C PRO A 157 -12.00 6.45 -14.98
N VAL A 158 -11.21 6.82 -13.97
CA VAL A 158 -11.74 7.43 -12.74
C VAL A 158 -12.15 8.88 -13.02
N GLN A 159 -13.27 9.31 -12.45
CA GLN A 159 -13.75 10.69 -12.55
C GLN A 159 -13.18 11.52 -11.39
N LEU A 160 -12.64 12.70 -11.70
CA LEU A 160 -12.10 13.64 -10.73
C LEU A 160 -12.96 14.90 -10.63
N PRO A 161 -12.88 15.65 -9.52
CA PRO A 161 -13.52 16.96 -9.40
C PRO A 161 -13.10 17.88 -10.56
N GLY A 162 -14.04 18.70 -11.05
CA GLY A 162 -13.79 19.59 -12.18
C GLY A 162 -13.94 18.94 -13.57
N GLY A 163 -14.32 17.65 -13.64
CA GLY A 163 -14.59 16.95 -14.89
C GLY A 163 -13.37 16.33 -15.55
N GLU A 164 -12.20 16.38 -14.91
CA GLU A 164 -11.01 15.64 -15.33
C GLU A 164 -11.21 14.14 -15.12
N THR A 165 -10.51 13.32 -15.89
CA THR A 165 -10.48 11.86 -15.71
C THR A 165 -9.06 11.34 -15.69
N ARG A 166 -8.84 10.17 -15.08
CA ARG A 166 -7.54 9.49 -15.11
C ARG A 166 -7.70 8.01 -15.41
N THR A 167 -6.85 7.54 -16.30
CA THR A 167 -6.62 6.11 -16.54
C THR A 167 -5.28 5.70 -15.94
N TRP A 168 -4.28 6.53 -16.19
CA TRP A 168 -2.94 6.49 -15.62
C TRP A 168 -2.61 7.87 -15.06
N LEU A 169 -1.48 7.98 -14.39
CA LEU A 169 -0.99 9.29 -13.95
C LEU A 169 -0.53 10.09 -15.17
N GLU A 170 -0.78 11.39 -15.14
CA GLU A 170 -0.30 12.37 -16.11
C GLU A 170 0.80 13.25 -15.47
N ASP A 171 1.60 13.91 -16.30
CA ASP A 171 2.62 14.85 -15.84
C ASP A 171 2.00 15.95 -14.96
N GLY A 172 2.62 16.19 -13.80
CA GLY A 172 2.16 17.17 -12.82
C GLY A 172 1.10 16.66 -11.84
N ASP A 173 0.61 15.42 -11.98
CA ASP A 173 -0.23 14.79 -10.97
C ASP A 173 0.57 14.54 -9.69
N THR A 174 0.01 14.92 -8.55
CA THR A 174 0.54 14.56 -7.22
C THR A 174 -0.28 13.42 -6.64
N VAL A 175 0.39 12.32 -6.27
CA VAL A 175 -0.21 11.25 -5.47
C VAL A 175 0.16 11.46 -4.01
N VAL A 176 -0.81 11.35 -3.11
CA VAL A 176 -0.61 11.44 -1.66
C VAL A 176 -1.20 10.20 -1.00
N LEU A 177 -0.36 9.45 -0.29
CA LEU A 177 -0.81 8.38 0.60
C LEU A 177 -0.89 8.90 2.02
N ARG A 178 -1.97 8.54 2.71
CA ARG A 178 -2.19 8.77 4.14
C ARG A 178 -2.56 7.46 4.82
N GLY A 179 -2.24 7.36 6.10
CA GLY A 179 -2.70 6.25 6.91
C GLY A 179 -2.84 6.63 8.37
N TRP A 180 -3.77 6.00 9.05
CA TRP A 180 -3.99 6.21 10.48
C TRP A 180 -4.66 5.00 11.13
N CYS A 181 -4.48 4.88 12.44
CA CYS A 181 -5.20 3.96 13.29
C CYS A 181 -6.16 4.75 14.18
N GLU A 182 -7.41 4.31 14.28
CA GLU A 182 -8.43 4.96 15.09
C GLU A 182 -9.35 3.91 15.71
N ARG A 183 -9.59 4.02 17.02
CA ARG A 183 -10.46 3.12 17.78
C ARG A 183 -11.02 3.86 18.99
N PRO A 184 -12.30 3.70 19.34
CA PRO A 184 -12.84 4.27 20.57
C PRO A 184 -11.98 3.92 21.80
N GLY A 185 -11.61 4.93 22.58
CA GLY A 185 -10.78 4.77 23.78
C GLY A 185 -9.26 4.68 23.54
N ALA A 186 -8.80 4.72 22.28
CA ALA A 186 -7.38 4.81 21.94
C ALA A 186 -7.05 6.18 21.30
N THR A 187 -5.82 6.66 21.51
CA THR A 187 -5.34 7.87 20.82
C THR A 187 -5.12 7.57 19.34
N ARG A 188 -5.63 8.41 18.44
CA ARG A 188 -5.40 8.26 16.99
C ARG A 188 -3.90 8.35 16.68
N ILE A 189 -3.41 7.42 15.85
CA ILE A 189 -2.01 7.38 15.41
C ILE A 189 -1.97 7.57 13.91
N GLY A 190 -1.36 8.66 13.44
CA GLY A 190 -1.17 8.96 12.01
C GLY A 190 0.24 8.64 11.54
N PHE A 191 0.38 8.34 10.24
CA PHE A 191 1.66 8.05 9.59
C PHE A 191 2.27 9.26 8.85
N GLY A 192 1.61 10.42 8.92
CA GLY A 192 1.93 11.57 8.07
C GLY A 192 1.53 11.33 6.62
N GLU A 193 2.30 11.89 5.70
CA GLU A 193 2.07 11.77 4.26
C GLU A 193 3.25 11.09 3.56
N CYS A 194 2.94 10.28 2.55
CA CYS A 194 3.88 9.81 1.54
C CYS A 194 3.40 10.38 0.20
N ALA A 195 4.03 11.46 -0.26
CA ALA A 195 3.61 12.22 -1.42
C ALA A 195 4.69 12.32 -2.49
N GLY A 196 4.29 12.32 -3.76
CA GLY A 196 5.18 12.56 -4.89
C GLY A 196 4.42 13.14 -6.09
N THR A 197 5.08 14.01 -6.84
CA THR A 197 4.54 14.62 -8.07
C THR A 197 5.26 14.05 -9.28
N VAL A 198 4.49 13.59 -10.26
CA VAL A 198 5.04 13.09 -11.53
C VAL A 198 5.61 14.27 -12.30
N LEU A 199 6.87 14.16 -12.70
CA LEU A 199 7.51 15.14 -13.59
C LEU A 199 7.54 14.57 -15.01
N PRO A 200 7.52 15.46 -16.03
CA PRO A 200 7.75 15.03 -17.41
C PRO A 200 9.03 14.22 -17.55
N ALA A 201 9.02 13.25 -18.45
CA ALA A 201 10.23 12.53 -18.84
C ALA A 201 11.28 13.51 -19.41
N GLY A 202 12.55 13.26 -19.10
CA GLY A 202 13.70 14.06 -19.55
C GLY A 202 14.27 13.64 -20.89
#